data_AF-A0AAT9TQF3-F1
#
_entry.id   AF-A0AAT9TQF3-F1
#
_cell.length_a   1.000
_cell.length_b   1.000
_cell.length_c   1.000
_cell.angle_alpha   90.00
_cell.angle_beta   90.00
_cell.angle_gamma   90.00
#
_symmetry.space_group_name_H-M   'P 1'
#
loop_
_entity.id
_entity.type
_entity.pdbx_description
1 polymer ?
#
loop_
_entity_poly.entity_id
_entity_poly.type
_entity_poly.pdbx_seq_one_letter_code
_entity_poly.pdbx_strand_id
1 'polypeptide(L)' 'MCEACWRDPVTAVRRTEGGRDLLCRACAEGGWPRRVDVFPPYGIYGVHDPAKRTVATIRGEGR' A
#
# COMPACT_ATOMS: atom_id res chain seq x y z
N MET A 1 15.46 -9.18 -5.34
CA MET A 1 14.82 -9.55 -4.06
C MET A 1 13.32 -9.30 -4.18
N CYS A 2 12.45 -10.18 -3.68
CA CYS A 2 10.99 -10.00 -3.73
C CYS A 2 10.57 -8.70 -3.02
N GLU A 3 9.74 -7.87 -3.67
CA GLU A 3 9.29 -6.56 -3.17
C GLU A 3 8.23 -6.62 -2.05
N ALA A 4 7.59 -7.77 -1.87
CA ALA A 4 6.64 -8.01 -0.79
C ALA A 4 7.32 -8.53 0.49
N CYS A 5 8.02 -9.67 0.42
CA CYS A 5 8.60 -10.30 1.61
C CYS A 5 10.01 -9.79 1.97
N TRP A 6 10.76 -9.28 0.98
CA TRP A 6 12.19 -8.92 1.08
C TRP A 6 13.10 -10.06 1.58
N ARG A 7 12.68 -11.33 1.43
CA ARG A 7 13.43 -12.52 1.88
C ARG A 7 13.79 -13.45 0.73
N ASP A 8 12.85 -13.68 -0.18
CA ASP A 8 13.01 -14.64 -1.27
C ASP A 8 13.47 -13.98 -2.58
N PRO A 9 14.11 -14.74 -3.48
CA PRO A 9 14.41 -14.28 -4.83
C PRO A 9 13.14 -14.00 -5.63
N VAL A 10 13.25 -13.11 -6.62
CA VAL A 10 12.15 -12.80 -7.55
C VAL A 10 12.01 -13.96 -8.51
N THR A 11 10.80 -14.50 -8.63
CA THR A 11 10.49 -15.59 -9.56
C THR A 11 9.24 -15.29 -10.40
N ALA A 12 8.54 -14.19 -10.12
CA ALA A 12 7.33 -13.78 -10.80
C ALA A 12 7.29 -12.25 -10.96
N VAL A 13 6.71 -11.79 -12.07
CA VAL A 13 6.47 -10.37 -12.33
C VAL A 13 4.97 -10.17 -12.51
N ARG A 14 4.37 -9.30 -11.71
CA ARG A 14 2.95 -8.91 -11.82
C ARG A 14 2.86 -7.50 -12.39
N ARG A 15 1.99 -7.27 -13.37
CA ARG A 15 1.71 -5.92 -13.88
C ARG A 15 0.45 -5.38 -13.22
N THR A 16 0.54 -4.14 -12.73
CA THR A 16 -0.55 -3.39 -12.11
C THR A 16 -0.68 -2.04 -12.83
N GLU A 17 -1.77 -1.30 -12.61
CA GLU A 17 -1.93 0.03 -13.21
C GLU A 17 -0.80 1.00 -12.81
N GLY A 18 -0.22 0.81 -11.61
CA GLY A 18 0.90 1.61 -11.10
C GLY A 18 2.28 1.14 -11.55
N GLY A 19 2.39 0.10 -12.39
CA GLY A 19 3.66 -0.39 -12.92
C GLY A 19 3.82 -1.90 -12.83
N ARG A 20 4.97 -2.35 -12.33
CA ARG A 20 5.29 -3.78 -12.17
C ARG A 20 5.74 -4.08 -10.75
N ASP A 21 5.30 -5.23 -10.24
CA ASP A 21 5.72 -5.78 -8.97
C ASP A 21 6.64 -6.97 -9.22
N LEU A 22 7.81 -6.97 -8.59
CA LEU A 22 8.78 -8.06 -8.65
C LEU A 22 8.65 -8.95 -7.41
N LEU A 23 8.03 -10.13 -7.56
CA LEU A 23 7.60 -10.98 -6.45
C LEU A 23 8.24 -12.36 -6.50
N CYS A 24 8.32 -13.04 -5.35
CA CYS A 24 8.48 -14.48 -5.31
C CYS A 24 7.16 -15.19 -5.65
N ARG A 25 7.21 -16.47 -5.99
CA ARG A 25 6.04 -17.26 -6.40
C ARG A 25 4.93 -17.21 -5.34
N ALA A 26 5.28 -17.45 -4.08
CA ALA A 26 4.32 -17.44 -2.98
C ALA A 26 3.64 -16.08 -2.79
N CYS A 27 4.38 -14.97 -2.89
CA CYS A 27 3.81 -13.63 -2.79
C CYS A 27 2.94 -13.25 -4.00
N ALA A 28 3.33 -13.69 -5.20
CA ALA A 28 2.57 -13.45 -6.42
C ALA A 28 1.23 -14.22 -6.41
N GLU A 29 1.26 -15.52 -6.10
CA GLU A 29 0.07 -16.37 -6.00
C GLU A 29 -0.84 -15.93 -4.84
N GLY A 30 -0.25 -15.52 -3.71
CA GLY A 30 -1.00 -15.05 -2.55
C GLY A 30 -1.52 -13.61 -2.63
N GLY A 31 -1.29 -12.89 -3.74
CA GLY A 31 -1.81 -11.53 -3.92
C GLY A 31 -1.22 -10.48 -2.98
N TRP A 32 -0.03 -10.71 -2.40
CA TRP A 32 0.55 -9.81 -1.42
C TRP A 32 0.91 -8.44 -2.04
N PRO A 33 0.66 -7.31 -1.34
CA PRO A 33 1.10 -5.99 -1.78
C PRO A 33 2.62 -5.84 -1.59
N ARG A 34 3.25 -4.89 -2.30
CA ARG A 34 4.66 -4.58 -2.06
C ARG A 34 4.80 -3.92 -0.70
N ARG A 35 5.86 -4.22 0.03
CA ARG A 35 6.08 -3.66 1.37
C ARG A 35 6.17 -2.13 1.36
N VAL A 36 6.65 -1.55 0.25
CA VAL A 36 6.70 -0.08 0.05
C VAL A 36 5.33 0.57 -0.12
N ASP A 37 4.32 -0.17 -0.58
CA ASP A 37 2.95 0.33 -0.67
C ASP A 37 2.29 0.33 0.72
N VAL A 38 2.68 -0.62 1.58
CA VAL A 38 2.22 -0.71 2.98
C VAL A 38 2.95 0.30 3.87
N PHE A 39 4.22 0.59 3.58
CA PHE A 39 5.04 1.55 4.29
C PHE A 39 5.56 2.60 3.29
N PRO A 40 4.80 3.69 3.05
CA PRO A 40 5.26 4.76 2.20
C PRO A 40 6.61 5.28 2.71
N PRO A 41 7.63 5.45 1.85
CA PRO A 41 9.00 5.74 2.29
C PRO A 41 9.22 7.12 2.95
N TYR A 42 8.17 7.86 3.30
CA TYR A 42 8.26 9.13 4.04
C TYR A 42 7.14 9.32 5.08
N GLY A 43 6.46 8.24 5.50
CA GLY A 43 5.42 8.29 6.52
C GLY A 43 6.00 8.16 7.92
N ILE A 44 6.38 9.27 8.55
CA ILE A 44 6.45 9.32 10.01
C ILE A 44 5.06 8.91 10.50
N TYR A 45 4.94 7.71 11.10
CA TYR A 45 3.70 7.25 11.70
C TYR A 45 3.17 8.33 12.66
N GLY A 46 2.02 8.96 12.33
CA GLY A 46 1.25 9.75 13.29
C GLY A 46 1.38 11.28 13.25
N VAL A 47 1.96 11.91 12.23
CA VAL A 47 1.74 13.36 12.05
C VAL A 47 0.41 13.56 11.32
N HIS A 48 -0.68 13.60 12.07
CA HIS A 48 -1.94 14.14 11.57
C HIS A 48 -1.70 15.61 11.22
N ASP A 49 -1.61 15.91 9.92
CA ASP A 49 -1.69 17.28 9.46
C ASP A 49 -3.14 17.78 9.70
N PRO A 50 -3.36 18.72 10.62
CA PRO A 50 -4.72 19.19 10.92
C PRO A 50 -5.34 19.96 9.75
N ALA A 51 -4.57 20.33 8.71
CA ALA A 51 -5.07 21.10 7.57
C ALA A 51 -5.75 20.23 6.51
N LYS A 52 -5.68 18.89 6.58
CA LYS A 52 -6.40 17.97 5.67
C LYS A 52 -7.67 17.37 6.26
N ARG A 53 -8.32 18.05 7.20
CA ARG A 53 -9.71 17.76 7.57
C ARG A 53 -10.69 18.43 6.59
N THR A 54 -10.63 18.08 5.31
CA THR A 54 -11.85 18.16 4.49
C THR A 54 -12.70 16.95 4.80
N VAL A 55 -13.36 16.99 5.96
CA VAL A 55 -14.52 16.16 6.23
C VAL A 55 -15.53 16.49 5.15
N ALA A 56 -15.69 15.58 4.20
CA ALA A 56 -16.86 15.55 3.36
C ALA A 56 -18.08 15.45 4.29
N THR A 57 -18.93 16.47 4.20
CA THR A 57 -20.25 16.59 4.81
C THR A 57 -21.01 15.27 4.81
N ILE A 58 -21.48 14.84 5.98
CA ILE A 58 -22.80 14.19 6.05
C ILE A 58 -23.68 15.00 6.99
N ARG A 59 -24.68 15.67 6.38
CA ARG A 59 -25.82 16.26 7.06
C ARG A 59 -26.53 15.17 7.84
N GLY A 60 -26.83 15.43 9.10
CA GLY A 60 -27.70 14.63 9.95
C GLY A 60 -28.53 15.56 10.81
N GLU A 61 -29.61 16.08 10.23
CA GLU A 61 -30.72 16.70 10.94
C GLU A 61 -31.40 15.66 11.83
N GLY A 62 -31.72 15.99 13.08
CA GLY A 62 -32.32 15.01 13.99
C GLY A 62 -32.61 15.49 15.41
N ARG A 63 -33.55 16.43 15.53
CA ARG A 63 -34.48 16.73 16.64
C ARG A 63 -33.94 17.27 17.97
#